data_AF-A0A095Z666-F1
#
_entry.id   AF-A0A095Z666-F1
#
_cell.length_a   1.000
_cell.length_b   1.000
_cell.length_c   1.000
_cell.angle_alpha   90.00
_cell.angle_beta   90.00
_cell.angle_gamma   90.00
#
_symmetry.space_group_name_H-M   'P 1'
#
loop_
_entity.id
_entity.type
_entity.pdbx_description
1 polymer ?
#
loop_
_entity_poly.entity_id
_entity_poly.type
_entity_poly.pdbx_seq_one_letter_code
_entity_poly.pdbx_strand_id
1 'polypeptide(L)'
;MRDIRESFKKSYMRMLQQEKFVQAVISLSEDEGLDLDLASQVDEKFGRMEMGDPDEMANKHAGDDKWMDKNLGIIENRFAFVIKAVVDYDEGQIINLKERFYGLGQEFMPEYEGLPIRHIYNVIRDLLLDGGRSEELNEVISEEYDEIIWKRTRPSTCKYWAYLDVDFNKYYLPLRQQFIDGLTEKTDVEFKKLDESVCVLARRM
;
A
#
# COMPACT_ATOMS: atom_id res chain seq x y z
N MET A 1 25.74 7.95 4.24
CA MET A 1 25.13 7.38 5.47
C MET A 1 23.79 8.00 5.82
N ARG A 2 23.66 9.34 5.92
CA ARG A 2 22.36 10.00 6.22
C ARG A 2 21.25 9.65 5.21
N ASP A 3 21.60 9.66 3.93
CA ASP A 3 20.68 9.38 2.81
C ASP A 3 20.14 7.92 2.81
N ILE A 4 21.03 6.96 3.10
CA ILE A 4 20.67 5.53 3.17
C ILE A 4 19.69 5.25 4.33
N ARG A 5 19.88 5.93 5.47
CA ARG A 5 18.97 5.79 6.62
C ARG A 5 17.59 6.37 6.31
N GLU A 6 17.53 7.52 5.65
CA GLU A 6 16.26 8.15 5.30
C GLU A 6 15.49 7.32 4.26
N SER A 7 16.19 6.81 3.25
CA SER A 7 15.61 5.88 2.27
C SER A 7 15.06 4.62 2.95
N PHE A 8 15.84 4.01 3.86
CA PHE A 8 15.39 2.85 4.64
C PHE A 8 14.11 3.16 5.42
N LYS A 9 14.06 4.31 6.13
CA LYS A 9 12.88 4.69 6.91
C LYS A 9 11.63 4.79 6.04
N LYS A 10 11.73 5.42 4.87
CA LYS A 10 10.61 5.53 3.94
C LYS A 10 10.08 4.17 3.52
N SER A 11 10.96 3.26 3.07
CA SER A 11 10.57 1.90 2.71
C SER A 11 9.98 1.15 3.91
N TYR A 12 10.56 1.29 5.09
CA TYR A 12 10.08 0.66 6.32
C TYR A 12 8.68 1.14 6.72
N MET A 13 8.44 2.45 6.72
CA MET A 13 7.12 3.03 7.02
C MET A 13 6.04 2.53 6.05
N ARG A 14 6.37 2.38 4.76
CA ARG A 14 5.45 1.80 3.77
C ARG A 14 5.16 0.33 4.03
N MET A 15 6.15 -0.45 4.51
CA MET A 15 5.91 -1.82 4.95
C MET A 15 5.05 -1.88 6.22
N LEU A 16 5.20 -0.94 7.16
CA LEU A 16 4.31 -0.83 8.31
C LEU A 16 2.88 -0.52 7.88
N GLN A 17 2.69 0.41 6.95
CA GLN A 17 1.36 0.70 6.39
C GLN A 17 0.79 -0.50 5.64
N GLN A 18 1.63 -1.26 4.94
CA GLN A 18 1.24 -2.50 4.30
C GLN A 18 0.78 -3.56 5.31
N GLU A 19 1.40 -3.66 6.48
CA GLU A 19 0.94 -4.56 7.55
C GLU A 19 -0.42 -4.12 8.07
N LYS A 20 -0.69 -2.81 8.19
CA LYS A 20 -2.05 -2.34 8.54
C LYS A 20 -3.10 -2.82 7.54
N PHE A 21 -2.75 -2.87 6.25
CA PHE A 21 -3.63 -3.46 5.22
C PHE A 21 -3.86 -4.95 5.44
N VAL A 22 -2.83 -5.71 5.83
CA VAL A 22 -2.99 -7.13 6.20
C VAL A 22 -3.94 -7.27 7.39
N GLN A 23 -3.72 -6.49 8.45
CA GLN A 23 -4.54 -6.53 9.67
C GLN A 23 -5.99 -6.13 9.40
N ALA A 24 -6.22 -5.16 8.52
CA ALA A 24 -7.58 -4.76 8.16
C ALA A 24 -8.37 -5.85 7.44
N VAL A 25 -7.70 -6.68 6.62
CA VAL A 25 -8.31 -7.86 5.98
C VAL A 25 -8.62 -8.93 7.03
N ILE A 26 -7.69 -9.18 7.96
CA ILE A 26 -7.89 -10.13 9.06
C ILE A 26 -9.08 -9.73 9.92
N SER A 27 -9.14 -8.47 10.38
CA SER A 27 -10.26 -7.99 11.18
C SER A 27 -11.58 -8.02 10.42
N LEU A 28 -11.59 -7.73 9.12
CA LEU A 28 -12.80 -7.89 8.30
C LEU A 28 -13.28 -9.34 8.28
N SER A 29 -12.37 -10.31 8.18
CA SER A 29 -12.73 -11.73 8.26
C SER A 29 -13.34 -12.12 9.61
N GLU A 30 -12.94 -11.46 10.70
CA GLU A 30 -13.49 -11.68 12.05
C GLU A 30 -14.86 -10.99 12.20
N ASP A 31 -14.97 -9.74 11.75
CA ASP A 31 -16.19 -8.92 11.79
C ASP A 31 -17.33 -9.56 10.97
N GLU A 32 -17.00 -10.14 9.80
CA GLU A 32 -17.95 -10.83 8.92
C GLU A 32 -18.16 -12.31 9.31
N GLY A 33 -17.47 -12.81 10.34
CA GLY A 33 -17.66 -14.17 10.86
C GLY A 33 -17.25 -15.29 9.89
N LEU A 34 -16.22 -15.08 9.06
CA LEU A 34 -15.80 -16.04 8.03
C LEU A 34 -15.10 -17.30 8.60
N ASP A 35 -14.75 -17.30 9.89
CA ASP A 35 -14.11 -18.41 10.62
C ASP A 35 -12.83 -18.96 9.94
N LEU A 36 -11.99 -18.06 9.44
CA LEU A 36 -10.79 -18.41 8.67
C LEU A 36 -9.50 -18.50 9.49
N ASP A 37 -9.46 -18.07 10.77
CA ASP A 37 -8.23 -18.02 11.58
C ASP A 37 -7.02 -17.40 10.84
N LEU A 38 -7.28 -16.32 10.07
CA LEU A 38 -6.28 -15.77 9.15
C LEU A 38 -5.01 -15.30 9.84
N ALA A 39 -5.13 -14.78 11.07
CA ALA A 39 -4.00 -14.32 11.85
C ALA A 39 -2.98 -15.45 12.09
N SER A 40 -3.43 -16.62 12.56
CA SER A 40 -2.57 -17.76 12.81
C SER A 40 -1.99 -18.31 11.51
N GLN A 41 -2.83 -18.50 10.49
CA GLN A 41 -2.40 -19.06 9.20
C GLN A 41 -1.31 -18.21 8.51
N VAL A 42 -1.50 -16.89 8.48
CA VAL A 42 -0.57 -16.00 7.78
C VAL A 42 0.78 -15.92 8.50
N ASP A 43 0.77 -15.96 9.84
CA ASP A 43 1.98 -15.96 10.66
C ASP A 43 2.77 -17.25 10.55
N GLU A 44 2.10 -18.40 10.59
CA GLU A 44 2.77 -19.70 10.44
C GLU A 44 3.42 -19.85 9.06
N LYS A 45 2.74 -19.36 8.01
CA LYS A 45 3.19 -19.55 6.64
C LYS A 45 4.29 -18.58 6.20
N PHE A 46 4.22 -17.33 6.63
CA PHE A 46 5.12 -16.28 6.15
C PHE A 46 5.94 -15.59 7.24
N GLY A 47 5.63 -15.85 8.51
CA GLY A 47 6.23 -15.15 9.63
C GLY A 47 5.79 -13.69 9.71
N ARG A 48 6.50 -12.93 10.54
CA ARG A 48 6.26 -11.50 10.79
C ARG A 48 7.54 -10.69 10.55
N MET A 49 7.36 -9.46 10.09
CA MET A 49 8.43 -8.47 10.08
C MET A 49 8.73 -7.98 11.49
N GLU A 50 10.00 -7.68 11.78
CA GLU A 50 10.39 -7.01 13.03
C GLU A 50 9.76 -5.60 13.08
N MET A 51 8.98 -5.34 14.12
CA MET A 51 8.31 -4.05 14.34
C MET A 51 9.09 -3.23 15.38
N GLY A 52 9.34 -1.97 15.07
CA GLY A 52 10.06 -1.06 15.95
C GLY A 52 9.97 0.39 15.45
N ASP A 53 10.55 1.30 16.21
CA ASP A 53 10.64 2.70 15.83
C ASP A 53 11.49 2.86 14.54
N PRO A 54 11.09 3.70 13.55
CA PRO A 54 11.83 3.85 12.30
C PRO A 54 13.29 4.29 12.47
N ASP A 55 13.62 5.12 13.46
CA ASP A 55 14.98 5.54 13.75
C ASP A 55 15.81 4.37 14.30
N GLU A 56 15.26 3.59 15.23
CA GLU A 56 15.93 2.41 15.77
C GLU A 56 16.17 1.35 14.67
N MET A 57 15.16 1.09 13.86
CA MET A 57 15.24 0.12 12.76
C MET A 57 16.25 0.56 11.70
N ALA A 58 16.29 1.86 11.37
CA ALA A 58 17.30 2.40 10.46
C ALA A 58 18.71 2.33 11.06
N ASN A 59 18.88 2.51 12.36
CA ASN A 59 20.19 2.34 13.00
C ASN A 59 20.68 0.89 12.94
N LYS A 60 19.76 -0.08 13.02
CA LYS A 60 20.07 -1.52 13.03
C LYS A 60 20.30 -2.10 11.63
N HIS A 61 19.47 -1.70 10.66
CA HIS A 61 19.34 -2.42 9.38
C HIS A 61 19.58 -1.55 8.12
N ALA A 62 19.80 -0.24 8.24
CA ALA A 62 20.02 0.59 7.04
C ALA A 62 21.27 0.17 6.27
N GLY A 63 21.09 -0.15 4.99
CA GLY A 63 22.12 -0.71 4.10
C GLY A 63 22.16 -2.24 4.06
N ASP A 64 21.32 -2.94 4.84
CA ASP A 64 21.10 -4.38 4.70
C ASP A 64 19.98 -4.66 3.69
N ASP A 65 20.35 -4.72 2.40
CA ASP A 65 19.43 -5.04 1.32
C ASP A 65 18.79 -6.42 1.49
N LYS A 66 19.46 -7.38 2.13
CA LYS A 66 18.90 -8.72 2.35
C LYS A 66 17.78 -8.67 3.38
N TRP A 67 17.95 -7.90 4.44
CA TRP A 67 16.88 -7.67 5.41
C TRP A 67 15.69 -7.00 4.74
N MET A 68 15.93 -5.96 3.94
CA MET A 68 14.86 -5.24 3.23
C MET A 68 14.11 -6.15 2.26
N ASP A 69 14.81 -6.85 1.37
CA ASP A 69 14.18 -7.71 0.35
C ASP A 69 13.44 -8.89 0.98
N LYS A 70 13.96 -9.45 2.09
CA LYS A 70 13.28 -10.50 2.86
C LYS A 70 11.95 -9.99 3.44
N ASN A 71 11.96 -8.85 4.11
CA ASN A 71 10.75 -8.32 4.77
C ASN A 71 9.73 -7.80 3.76
N LEU A 72 10.18 -7.23 2.64
CA LEU A 72 9.33 -6.93 1.49
C LEU A 72 8.61 -8.18 0.97
N GLY A 73 9.34 -9.31 0.90
CA GLY A 73 8.76 -10.59 0.54
C GLY A 73 7.74 -11.09 1.55
N ILE A 74 8.05 -11.01 2.85
CA ILE A 74 7.11 -11.40 3.91
C ILE A 74 5.82 -10.59 3.78
N ILE A 75 5.92 -9.26 3.72
CA ILE A 75 4.74 -8.40 3.78
C ILE A 75 3.81 -8.53 2.57
N GLU A 76 4.38 -8.67 1.37
CA GLU A 76 3.60 -8.85 0.14
C GLU A 76 2.95 -10.24 0.07
N ASN A 77 3.63 -11.30 0.55
CA ASN A 77 3.00 -12.63 0.64
C ASN A 77 1.88 -12.65 1.67
N ARG A 78 2.08 -12.04 2.84
CA ARG A 78 1.03 -11.91 3.87
C ARG A 78 -0.20 -11.25 3.28
N PHE A 79 -0.03 -10.14 2.57
CA PHE A 79 -1.13 -9.42 1.97
C PHE A 79 -1.85 -10.19 0.87
N ALA A 80 -1.10 -10.77 -0.08
CA ALA A 80 -1.70 -11.59 -1.13
C ALA A 80 -2.46 -12.80 -0.56
N PHE A 81 -1.94 -13.42 0.50
CA PHE A 81 -2.57 -14.58 1.13
C PHE A 81 -3.87 -14.25 1.85
N VAL A 82 -3.92 -13.20 2.67
CA VAL A 82 -5.16 -12.84 3.37
C VAL A 82 -6.25 -12.41 2.40
N ILE A 83 -5.87 -11.70 1.33
CA ILE A 83 -6.81 -11.35 0.25
C ILE A 83 -7.33 -12.61 -0.43
N LYS A 84 -6.44 -13.55 -0.81
CA LYS A 84 -6.84 -14.84 -1.39
C LYS A 84 -7.87 -15.55 -0.53
N ALA A 85 -7.58 -15.71 0.76
CA ALA A 85 -8.41 -16.49 1.64
C ALA A 85 -9.83 -15.90 1.77
N VAL A 86 -9.94 -14.57 1.85
CA VAL A 86 -11.24 -13.89 1.90
C VAL A 86 -12.01 -14.03 0.58
N VAL A 87 -11.37 -13.79 -0.57
CA VAL A 87 -12.07 -13.85 -1.87
C VAL A 87 -12.34 -15.26 -2.37
N ASP A 88 -11.55 -16.26 -1.95
CA ASP A 88 -11.82 -17.67 -2.20
C ASP A 88 -13.00 -18.18 -1.35
N TYR A 89 -13.19 -17.62 -0.15
CA TYR A 89 -14.34 -17.92 0.69
C TYR A 89 -15.63 -17.33 0.09
N ASP A 90 -15.61 -16.03 -0.20
CA ASP A 90 -16.69 -15.33 -0.87
C ASP A 90 -16.14 -14.12 -1.63
N GLU A 91 -16.16 -14.19 -2.97
CA GLU A 91 -15.69 -13.12 -3.83
C GLU A 91 -16.44 -11.79 -3.61
N GLY A 92 -17.69 -11.86 -3.12
CA GLY A 92 -18.50 -10.70 -2.76
C GLY A 92 -17.90 -9.83 -1.66
N GLN A 93 -17.04 -10.42 -0.80
CA GLN A 93 -16.33 -9.70 0.27
C GLN A 93 -15.37 -8.62 -0.25
N ILE A 94 -15.08 -8.60 -1.55
CA ILE A 94 -14.35 -7.49 -2.16
C ILE A 94 -15.03 -6.13 -1.93
N ILE A 95 -16.37 -6.09 -1.77
CA ILE A 95 -17.10 -4.87 -1.47
C ILE A 95 -16.74 -4.37 -0.07
N ASN A 96 -16.83 -5.23 0.93
CA ASN A 96 -16.46 -4.92 2.32
C ASN A 96 -14.97 -4.55 2.44
N LEU A 97 -14.10 -5.23 1.69
CA LEU A 97 -12.66 -4.92 1.65
C LEU A 97 -12.41 -3.52 1.08
N LYS A 98 -13.12 -3.13 0.03
CA LYS A 98 -13.03 -1.78 -0.56
C LYS A 98 -13.44 -0.72 0.46
N GLU A 99 -14.56 -0.93 1.16
CA GLU A 99 -15.02 -0.02 2.22
C GLU A 99 -14.02 0.07 3.37
N ARG A 100 -13.44 -1.05 3.80
CA ARG A 100 -12.42 -1.08 4.85
C ARG A 100 -11.18 -0.28 4.46
N PHE A 101 -10.70 -0.44 3.22
CA PHE A 101 -9.54 0.30 2.72
C PHE A 101 -9.82 1.78 2.55
N TYR A 102 -11.03 2.13 2.12
CA TYR A 102 -11.49 3.52 2.11
C TYR A 102 -11.44 4.14 3.50
N GLY A 103 -11.99 3.44 4.50
CA GLY A 103 -11.94 3.88 5.91
C GLY A 103 -10.52 4.09 6.43
N LEU A 104 -9.57 3.20 6.10
CA LEU A 104 -8.16 3.40 6.45
C LEU A 104 -7.55 4.65 5.81
N GLY A 105 -8.00 5.01 4.60
CA GLY A 105 -7.58 6.23 3.94
C GLY A 105 -8.01 7.48 4.72
N GLN A 106 -9.24 7.47 5.23
CA GLN A 106 -9.84 8.58 6.00
C GLN A 106 -9.13 8.85 7.34
N GLU A 107 -8.33 7.91 7.85
CA GLU A 107 -7.50 8.11 9.05
C GLU A 107 -6.40 9.17 8.83
N PHE A 108 -6.08 9.47 7.56
CA PHE A 108 -5.07 10.46 7.20
C PHE A 108 -5.73 11.79 6.82
N MET A 109 -5.20 12.88 7.38
CA MET A 109 -5.61 14.24 7.04
C MET A 109 -4.36 15.01 6.61
N PRO A 110 -3.97 14.94 5.33
CA PRO A 110 -2.80 15.64 4.85
C PRO A 110 -3.00 17.16 4.95
N GLU A 111 -1.98 17.88 5.39
CA GLU A 111 -1.94 19.33 5.21
C GLU A 111 -1.76 19.62 3.70
N TYR A 112 -2.68 20.35 3.08
CA TYR A 112 -2.64 20.53 1.61
C TYR A 112 -3.09 21.92 1.12
N GLU A 113 -3.74 22.72 1.95
CA GLU A 113 -4.26 24.03 1.56
C GLU A 113 -3.14 24.97 1.11
N GLY A 114 -3.28 25.56 -0.08
CA GLY A 114 -2.27 26.46 -0.66
C GLY A 114 -0.95 25.79 -1.06
N LEU A 115 -0.87 24.46 -1.00
CA LEU A 115 0.31 23.70 -1.42
C LEU A 115 0.11 23.12 -2.84
N PRO A 116 1.19 22.95 -3.63
CA PRO A 116 1.10 22.25 -4.91
C PRO A 116 0.58 20.81 -4.73
N ILE A 117 -0.12 20.28 -5.73
CA ILE A 117 -0.64 18.91 -5.77
C ILE A 117 0.42 17.84 -5.48
N ARG A 118 1.69 18.15 -5.80
CA ARG A 118 2.88 17.35 -5.47
C ARG A 118 2.96 16.96 -3.99
N HIS A 119 2.45 17.82 -3.10
CA HIS A 119 2.45 17.54 -1.67
C HIS A 119 1.56 16.33 -1.33
N ILE A 120 0.32 16.30 -1.82
CA ILE A 120 -0.58 15.15 -1.63
C ILE A 120 -0.03 13.91 -2.33
N TYR A 121 0.53 14.05 -3.54
CA TYR A 121 1.22 12.95 -4.20
C TYR A 121 2.29 12.34 -3.29
N ASN A 122 3.18 13.15 -2.71
CA ASN A 122 4.23 12.66 -1.81
C ASN A 122 3.67 11.97 -0.57
N VAL A 123 2.59 12.47 0.04
CA VAL A 123 1.92 11.80 1.16
C VAL A 123 1.47 10.39 0.75
N ILE A 124 0.81 10.27 -0.40
CA ILE A 124 0.39 8.96 -0.94
C ILE A 124 1.61 8.06 -1.18
N ARG A 125 2.67 8.59 -1.80
CA ARG A 125 3.92 7.86 -2.05
C ARG A 125 4.58 7.35 -0.77
N ASP A 126 4.54 8.12 0.30
CA ASP A 126 5.16 7.77 1.57
C ASP A 126 4.33 6.77 2.40
N LEU A 127 3.04 6.60 2.06
CA LEU A 127 2.16 5.60 2.67
C LEU A 127 2.09 4.29 1.89
N LEU A 128 2.28 4.32 0.56
CA LEU A 128 2.09 3.14 -0.28
C LEU A 128 3.42 2.49 -0.68
N LEU A 129 3.54 1.21 -0.35
CA LEU A 129 4.66 0.36 -0.78
C LEU A 129 4.68 0.15 -2.30
N ASP A 130 3.49 0.10 -2.92
CA ASP A 130 3.26 -0.14 -4.34
C ASP A 130 4.05 -1.32 -4.94
N GLY A 131 4.45 -2.26 -4.10
CA GLY A 131 5.17 -3.44 -4.53
C GLY A 131 6.66 -3.22 -4.79
N GLY A 132 7.29 -2.23 -4.16
CA GLY A 132 8.73 -2.05 -4.28
C GLY A 132 9.35 -1.22 -3.17
N ARG A 133 10.69 -1.26 -3.13
CA ARG A 133 11.51 -0.48 -2.19
C ARG A 133 11.77 0.94 -2.66
N SER A 134 11.75 1.19 -3.97
CA SER A 134 12.09 2.49 -4.57
C SER A 134 10.88 3.19 -5.18
N GLU A 135 10.96 4.51 -5.18
CA GLU A 135 10.01 5.40 -5.87
C GLU A 135 10.04 5.26 -7.39
N GLU A 136 11.04 4.58 -7.95
CA GLU A 136 11.22 4.35 -9.39
C GLU A 136 10.04 3.59 -10.01
N LEU A 137 9.17 2.98 -9.18
CA LEU A 137 7.91 2.43 -9.62
C LEU A 137 6.93 3.49 -10.15
N ASN A 138 7.15 4.76 -9.86
CA ASN A 138 6.25 5.87 -10.19
C ASN A 138 7.03 6.97 -10.89
N GLU A 139 6.89 6.99 -12.20
CA GLU A 139 7.55 7.95 -13.09
C GLU A 139 6.59 9.12 -13.35
N VAL A 140 6.91 10.30 -12.84
CA VAL A 140 6.12 11.52 -13.10
C VAL A 140 6.28 11.90 -14.58
N ILE A 141 5.16 11.97 -15.30
CA ILE A 141 5.09 12.34 -16.72
C ILE A 141 4.91 13.84 -16.86
N SER A 142 4.06 14.44 -16.02
CA SER A 142 3.72 15.86 -16.03
C SER A 142 3.35 16.31 -14.62
N GLU A 143 3.74 17.53 -14.26
CA GLU A 143 3.47 18.15 -12.97
C GLU A 143 3.18 19.63 -13.18
N GLU A 144 1.96 20.02 -12.81
CA GLU A 144 1.49 21.39 -12.71
C GLU A 144 1.10 21.67 -11.25
N TYR A 145 0.69 22.91 -10.93
CA TYR A 145 0.34 23.26 -9.56
C TYR A 145 -0.87 22.47 -9.01
N ASP A 146 -1.87 22.22 -9.86
CA ASP A 146 -3.14 21.58 -9.50
C ASP A 146 -3.33 20.17 -10.07
N GLU A 147 -2.38 19.68 -10.87
CA GLU A 147 -2.43 18.35 -11.50
C GLU A 147 -1.04 17.68 -11.53
N ILE A 148 -1.00 16.38 -11.22
CA ILE A 148 0.20 15.55 -11.45
C ILE A 148 -0.20 14.23 -12.08
N ILE A 149 0.49 13.88 -13.17
CA ILE A 149 0.30 12.64 -13.92
C ILE A 149 1.55 11.80 -13.78
N TRP A 150 1.39 10.53 -13.44
CA TRP A 150 2.51 9.60 -13.34
C TRP A 150 2.16 8.23 -13.91
N LYS A 151 3.19 7.52 -14.35
CA LYS A 151 3.12 6.15 -14.81
C LYS A 151 3.64 5.21 -13.75
N ARG A 152 2.87 4.16 -13.48
CA ARG A 152 3.26 3.03 -12.64
C ARG A 152 3.95 1.97 -13.48
N THR A 153 5.18 1.61 -13.13
CA THR A 153 5.81 0.41 -13.68
C THR A 153 5.40 -0.81 -12.86
N ARG A 154 5.35 -1.98 -13.49
CA ARG A 154 4.87 -3.20 -12.85
C ARG A 154 5.82 -3.60 -11.71
N PRO A 155 5.35 -3.73 -10.47
CA PRO A 155 6.23 -4.04 -9.36
C PRO A 155 6.78 -5.47 -9.45
N SER A 156 8.01 -5.65 -8.99
CA SER A 156 8.65 -6.98 -8.92
C SER A 156 7.94 -7.91 -7.91
N THR A 157 7.14 -7.37 -7.01
CA THR A 157 6.36 -8.12 -6.02
C THR A 157 5.09 -8.75 -6.59
N CYS A 158 4.67 -8.42 -7.82
CA CYS A 158 3.58 -9.13 -8.50
C CYS A 158 3.80 -10.65 -8.55
N LYS A 159 5.05 -11.10 -8.47
CA LYS A 159 5.40 -12.53 -8.37
C LYS A 159 4.76 -13.24 -7.17
N TYR A 160 4.52 -12.55 -6.06
CA TYR A 160 3.90 -13.14 -4.86
C TYR A 160 2.41 -13.39 -5.06
N TRP A 161 1.74 -12.47 -5.76
CA TRP A 161 0.34 -12.61 -6.17
C TRP A 161 0.16 -13.73 -7.19
N ALA A 162 1.03 -13.78 -8.20
CA ALA A 162 1.03 -14.86 -9.19
C ALA A 162 1.35 -16.22 -8.56
N TYR A 163 2.26 -16.29 -7.59
CA TYR A 163 2.60 -17.53 -6.88
C TYR A 163 1.41 -18.12 -6.11
N LEU A 164 0.52 -17.27 -5.60
CA LEU A 164 -0.69 -17.68 -4.88
C LEU A 164 -1.91 -17.82 -5.79
N ASP A 165 -1.76 -17.64 -7.10
CA ASP A 165 -2.86 -17.64 -8.08
C ASP A 165 -3.96 -16.61 -7.73
N VAL A 166 -3.53 -15.39 -7.42
CA VAL A 166 -4.40 -14.25 -7.12
C VAL A 166 -4.17 -13.14 -8.14
N ASP A 167 -5.24 -12.68 -8.77
CA ASP A 167 -5.15 -11.61 -9.76
C ASP A 167 -4.82 -10.25 -9.10
N PHE A 168 -3.58 -9.82 -9.29
CA PHE A 168 -3.06 -8.54 -8.80
C PHE A 168 -3.89 -7.34 -9.30
N ASN A 169 -4.29 -7.33 -10.57
CA ASN A 169 -5.03 -6.20 -11.15
C ASN A 169 -6.47 -6.16 -10.64
N LYS A 170 -7.06 -7.33 -10.38
CA LYS A 170 -8.42 -7.45 -9.85
C LYS A 170 -8.54 -7.05 -8.39
N TYR A 171 -7.53 -7.33 -7.56
CA TYR A 171 -7.63 -7.15 -6.10
C TYR A 171 -6.68 -6.08 -5.54
N TYR A 172 -5.39 -6.12 -5.84
CA TYR A 172 -4.42 -5.17 -5.27
C TYR A 172 -4.73 -3.73 -5.71
N LEU A 173 -4.86 -3.50 -7.02
CA LEU A 173 -5.00 -2.16 -7.57
C LEU A 173 -6.32 -1.45 -7.17
N PRO A 174 -7.49 -2.13 -7.08
CA PRO A 174 -8.71 -1.50 -6.62
C PRO A 174 -8.69 -1.18 -5.12
N LEU A 175 -8.10 -2.03 -4.28
CA LEU A 175 -7.98 -1.74 -2.85
C LEU A 175 -7.08 -0.52 -2.58
N ARG A 176 -6.01 -0.35 -3.37
CA ARG A 176 -5.19 0.89 -3.33
C ARG A 176 -5.97 2.13 -3.73
N GLN A 177 -6.76 2.02 -4.79
CA GLN A 177 -7.62 3.12 -5.23
C GLN A 177 -8.52 3.57 -4.09
N GLN A 178 -9.21 2.64 -3.42
CA GLN A 178 -10.10 2.98 -2.32
C GLN A 178 -9.38 3.65 -1.15
N PHE A 179 -8.18 3.18 -0.78
CA PHE A 179 -7.36 3.87 0.22
C PHE A 179 -7.05 5.32 -0.16
N ILE A 180 -6.66 5.57 -1.42
CA ILE A 180 -6.37 6.93 -1.90
C ILE A 180 -7.65 7.78 -1.95
N ASP A 181 -8.78 7.19 -2.35
CA ASP A 181 -10.07 7.87 -2.37
C ASP A 181 -10.48 8.31 -0.97
N GLY A 182 -10.27 7.46 0.04
CA GLY A 182 -10.53 7.81 1.45
C GLY A 182 -9.60 8.91 1.96
N LEU A 183 -8.32 8.85 1.60
CA LEU A 183 -7.32 9.86 1.97
C LEU A 183 -7.63 11.24 1.39
N THR A 184 -8.20 11.28 0.18
CA THR A 184 -8.51 12.53 -0.55
C THR A 184 -9.98 12.95 -0.46
N GLU A 185 -10.81 12.23 0.31
CA GLU A 185 -12.24 12.50 0.42
C GLU A 185 -12.52 13.94 0.92
N LYS A 186 -11.83 14.34 1.99
CA LYS A 186 -12.03 15.65 2.65
C LYS A 186 -11.19 16.78 2.05
N THR A 187 -10.47 16.51 0.97
CA THR A 187 -9.71 17.54 0.26
C THR A 187 -10.50 18.03 -0.95
N ASP A 188 -9.96 18.96 -1.73
CA ASP A 188 -10.45 19.27 -3.06
C ASP A 188 -9.76 18.41 -4.14
N VAL A 189 -9.02 17.37 -3.77
CA VAL A 189 -8.24 16.55 -4.71
C VAL A 189 -8.96 15.26 -5.03
N GLU A 190 -8.84 14.83 -6.29
CA GLU A 190 -9.34 13.56 -6.78
C GLU A 190 -8.20 12.72 -7.37
N PHE A 191 -8.29 11.41 -7.19
CA PHE A 191 -7.40 10.43 -7.79
C PHE A 191 -8.14 9.66 -8.90
N LYS A 192 -7.56 9.61 -10.09
CA LYS A 192 -8.11 8.87 -11.23
C LYS A 192 -7.04 8.03 -11.92
N LYS A 193 -7.49 6.96 -12.56
CA LYS A 193 -6.68 6.19 -13.51
C LYS A 193 -7.07 6.61 -14.91
N LEU A 194 -6.08 7.01 -15.71
CA LEU A 194 -6.26 7.29 -17.14
C LEU A 194 -6.17 5.99 -17.96
N ASP A 195 -5.34 5.05 -17.51
CA ASP A 195 -5.27 3.67 -18.01
C ASP A 195 -4.79 2.69 -16.91
N GLU A 196 -4.42 1.46 -17.26
CA GLU A 196 -3.94 0.45 -16.30
C GLU A 196 -2.69 0.87 -15.51
N SER A 197 -1.86 1.73 -16.10
CA SER A 197 -0.56 2.16 -15.59
C SER A 197 -0.49 3.66 -15.31
N VAL A 198 -1.29 4.49 -15.98
CA VAL A 198 -1.25 5.95 -15.85
C VAL A 198 -2.28 6.43 -14.86
N CYS A 199 -1.80 7.22 -13.92
CA CYS A 199 -2.51 7.74 -12.77
C CYS A 199 -2.46 9.27 -12.78
N VAL A 200 -3.51 9.92 -12.28
CA VAL A 200 -3.59 11.37 -12.14
C VAL A 200 -4.15 11.74 -10.76
N LEU A 201 -3.55 12.75 -10.15
CA LEU A 201 -4.14 13.51 -9.05
C LEU A 201 -4.41 14.90 -9.56
N ALA A 202 -5.63 15.41 -9.37
CA ALA A 202 -6.02 16.74 -9.79
C ALA A 202 -6.93 17.38 -8.74
N ARG A 203 -6.94 18.71 -8.65
CA ARG A 203 -7.99 19.42 -7.90
C ARG A 203 -9.33 19.34 -8.65
N ARG A 204 -10.41 19.15 -7.91
CA ARG A 204 -11.79 19.21 -8.38
C ARG A 204 -12.06 20.66 -8.83
N MET A 205 -12.45 20.81 -10.08
CA MET A 205 -12.91 22.09 -10.64
C MET A 205 -14.26 22.51 -10.07
#